data_AF-A0A932YW02-F1
#
_entry.id   AF-A0A932YW02-F1
#
_cell.length_a   1.000
_cell.length_b   1.000
_cell.length_c   1.000
_cell.angle_alpha   90.00
_cell.angle_beta   90.00
_cell.angle_gamma   90.00
#
_symmetry.space_group_name_H-M   'P 1'
#
loop_
_entity.id
_entity.type
_entity.pdbx_description
1 polymer ?
#
loop_
_entity_poly.entity_id
_entity_poly.type
_entity_poly.pdbx_seq_one_letter_code
_entity_poly.pdbx_strand_id
1 'polypeptide(L)'
;MNALLLRRHWVAGALALFIAILIALPPLWGKIRSGVSLNDPVNIRIADEFFYFARIRDVFDGYPLSGNPYTWEGKADPPGQPVFLGEYLTAEAIRLMGLDVVAGNVVLDAILPAAAVLLTYACFLVLTSRRLFAILGTAVLFLFAFPTDFARTVSPQTNFLFWLSEFLILHALLTRDPAPPRRRALILAAAVNFGLLFYIYPYYWMFYAAFFAIAAVGALAMGDGVRARAIGWVAGGGVIVALPYFWMLARAAMRPEYTETLRRIGMIETHFPSGAAIIVPAALLLGLAAVLLWRGVLRWEQRMAFLVAGALAAVVSVNQHLLTGRNFEFSSHFYMLALFWFSLFGAYLAGGLAKERTGWSRSLSAAAGALAIALVGYAIASAVPPQYMSARAELRRYLPLFKWLNANTAQDSVIYAPDEISNLAPIYTANNVFFSSWSRVTLMSDREVLDRAALSAYGKPVDAEGSVKEVFGTQYLNIALHTRQENKVRRLLGLEPKPAVMAPPEALAAIRQRWAEVRARDLYVQLQPYRVDYVVFDRARADSLKPPPGEKLYDQGDFAVWRLHPAPAASPGSSGAGKSDNLKIRWEPSFTP
;
A
#
# COMPACT_ATOMS: atom_id res chain seq x y z
N MET A 1 35.70 2.73 -3.82
CA MET A 1 34.84 3.30 -2.75
C MET A 1 35.63 3.25 -1.44
N ASN A 2 35.92 4.40 -0.83
CA ASN A 2 37.01 4.51 0.14
C ASN A 2 36.75 3.72 1.43
N ALA A 3 37.68 2.87 1.85
CA ALA A 3 37.63 2.15 3.14
C ALA A 3 37.35 3.09 4.34
N LEU A 4 37.75 4.37 4.21
CA LEU A 4 37.44 5.44 5.15
C LEU A 4 35.93 5.72 5.30
N LEU A 5 35.14 5.63 4.23
CA LEU A 5 33.70 5.87 4.27
C LEU A 5 32.99 4.73 5.00
N LEU A 6 33.36 3.48 4.71
CA LEU A 6 32.87 2.30 5.44
C LEU A 6 33.26 2.39 6.92
N ARG A 7 34.53 2.67 7.24
CA ARG A 7 34.99 2.87 8.63
C ARG A 7 34.29 4.04 9.33
N ARG A 8 33.84 5.07 8.62
CA ARG A 8 33.17 6.22 9.22
C ARG A 8 31.68 5.99 9.51
N HIS A 9 31.03 5.14 8.72
CA HIS A 9 29.57 4.95 8.73
C HIS A 9 29.14 3.50 9.05
N TRP A 10 30.06 2.64 9.49
CA TRP A 10 29.79 1.23 9.77
C TRP A 10 28.61 1.00 10.72
N VAL A 11 28.39 1.89 11.70
CA VAL A 11 27.25 1.78 12.64
C VAL A 11 25.90 1.86 11.92
N ALA A 12 25.78 2.66 10.86
CA ALA A 12 24.56 2.70 10.05
C ALA A 12 24.37 1.39 9.28
N GLY A 13 25.45 0.81 8.77
CA GLY A 13 25.43 -0.53 8.14
C GLY A 13 25.05 -1.63 9.14
N ALA A 14 25.60 -1.59 10.36
CA ALA A 14 25.25 -2.51 11.43
C ALA A 14 23.79 -2.37 11.86
N LEU A 15 23.27 -1.13 11.96
CA LEU A 15 21.86 -0.88 12.23
C LEU A 15 20.97 -1.42 11.10
N ALA A 16 21.32 -1.17 9.84
CA ALA A 16 20.57 -1.69 8.69
C ALA A 16 20.52 -3.22 8.67
N LEU A 17 21.66 -3.88 8.93
CA LEU A 17 21.74 -5.32 9.07
C LEU A 17 20.90 -5.82 10.26
N PHE A 18 20.97 -5.13 11.41
CA PHE A 18 20.18 -5.48 12.59
C PHE A 18 18.67 -5.41 12.31
N ILE A 19 18.19 -4.34 11.67
CA ILE A 19 16.78 -4.21 11.27
C ILE A 19 16.38 -5.29 10.26
N ALA A 20 17.22 -5.57 9.27
CA ALA A 20 16.98 -6.64 8.31
C ALA A 20 16.83 -8.00 9.00
N ILE A 21 17.73 -8.30 9.94
CA ILE A 21 17.66 -9.50 10.76
C ILE A 21 16.39 -9.47 11.63
N LEU A 22 16.06 -8.37 12.28
CA LEU A 22 14.89 -8.26 13.14
C LEU A 22 13.58 -8.51 12.38
N ILE A 23 13.49 -8.07 11.12
CA ILE A 23 12.30 -8.25 10.27
C ILE A 23 12.26 -9.66 9.66
N ALA A 24 13.38 -10.14 9.11
CA ALA A 24 13.41 -11.39 8.36
C ALA A 24 13.65 -12.63 9.23
N LEU A 25 14.43 -12.52 10.32
CA LEU A 25 14.83 -13.68 11.11
C LEU A 25 13.68 -14.30 11.90
N PRO A 26 12.79 -13.58 12.61
CA PRO A 26 11.69 -14.22 13.32
C PRO A 26 10.81 -15.12 12.43
N PRO A 27 10.34 -14.67 11.25
CA PRO A 27 9.60 -15.55 10.37
C PRO A 27 10.49 -16.67 9.82
N LEU A 28 11.75 -16.41 9.42
CA LEU A 28 12.65 -17.46 8.92
C LEU A 28 12.95 -18.55 9.97
N TRP A 29 13.21 -18.17 11.21
CA TRP A 29 13.51 -19.07 12.32
C TRP A 29 12.31 -19.95 12.67
N GLY A 30 11.12 -19.35 12.75
CA GLY A 30 9.87 -20.09 12.92
C GLY A 30 9.69 -21.15 11.83
N LYS A 31 10.02 -20.82 10.58
CA LYS A 31 9.93 -21.72 9.43
C LYS A 31 10.94 -22.87 9.49
N ILE A 32 12.22 -22.58 9.76
CA ILE A 32 13.27 -23.60 9.88
C ILE A 32 12.89 -24.61 10.97
N ARG A 33 12.42 -24.12 12.12
CA ARG A 33 12.03 -24.98 13.24
C ARG A 33 10.78 -25.82 12.96
N SER A 34 9.85 -25.32 12.15
CA SER A 34 8.58 -25.99 11.82
C SER A 34 8.63 -26.81 10.52
N GLY A 35 9.77 -26.83 9.81
CA GLY A 35 9.90 -27.50 8.51
C GLY A 35 9.00 -26.89 7.42
N VAL A 36 8.67 -25.59 7.55
CA VAL A 36 7.78 -24.88 6.62
C VAL A 36 8.58 -24.33 5.44
N SER A 37 8.08 -24.54 4.22
CA SER A 37 8.68 -23.99 3.00
C SER A 37 8.62 -22.46 2.98
N LEU A 38 9.59 -21.81 2.32
CA LEU A 38 9.56 -20.35 2.12
C LEU A 38 8.39 -19.90 1.25
N ASN A 39 7.87 -20.77 0.39
CA ASN A 39 6.70 -20.50 -0.43
C ASN A 39 5.37 -20.92 0.24
N ASP A 40 5.34 -21.17 1.55
CA ASP A 40 4.12 -21.59 2.24
C ASP A 40 3.14 -20.41 2.50
N PRO A 41 1.81 -20.58 2.32
CA PRO A 41 0.77 -19.58 2.64
C PRO A 41 0.86 -18.95 4.02
N VAL A 42 1.41 -19.66 5.01
CA VAL A 42 1.61 -19.12 6.36
C VAL A 42 2.54 -17.89 6.39
N ASN A 43 3.30 -17.67 5.30
CA ASN A 43 4.28 -16.59 5.18
C ASN A 43 3.68 -15.26 4.72
N ILE A 44 2.41 -15.24 4.29
CA ILE A 44 1.66 -14.00 4.12
C ILE A 44 1.38 -13.47 5.53
N ARG A 45 1.82 -12.26 5.87
CA ARG A 45 1.78 -11.69 7.23
C ARG A 45 0.55 -10.82 7.44
N ILE A 46 0.22 -9.96 6.49
CA ILE A 46 -0.86 -8.98 6.64
C ILE A 46 -1.89 -9.08 5.51
N ALA A 47 -3.05 -8.47 5.75
CA ALA A 47 -4.18 -8.51 4.83
C ALA A 47 -3.82 -7.96 3.43
N ASP A 48 -3.15 -6.82 3.34
CA ASP A 48 -2.85 -6.20 2.03
C ASP A 48 -1.85 -7.00 1.19
N GLU A 49 -1.07 -7.89 1.81
CA GLU A 49 -0.14 -8.75 1.07
C GLU A 49 -0.85 -9.73 0.14
N PHE A 50 -2.11 -10.11 0.44
CA PHE A 50 -2.90 -10.90 -0.51
C PHE A 50 -3.08 -10.16 -1.84
N PHE A 51 -3.34 -8.85 -1.77
CA PHE A 51 -3.47 -7.99 -2.95
C PHE A 51 -2.14 -7.81 -3.67
N TYR A 52 -1.07 -7.47 -2.94
CA TYR A 52 0.24 -7.28 -3.56
C TYR A 52 0.79 -8.55 -4.20
N PHE A 53 0.66 -9.70 -3.55
CA PHE A 53 1.15 -10.96 -4.10
C PHE A 53 0.37 -11.43 -5.31
N ALA A 54 -0.95 -11.24 -5.35
CA ALA A 54 -1.74 -11.56 -6.55
C ALA A 54 -1.30 -10.70 -7.75
N ARG A 55 -1.00 -9.41 -7.52
CA ARG A 55 -0.47 -8.53 -8.57
C ARG A 55 0.95 -8.86 -9.01
N ILE A 56 1.82 -9.19 -8.05
CA ILE A 56 3.18 -9.67 -8.35
C ILE A 56 3.08 -10.96 -9.19
N ARG A 57 2.16 -11.86 -8.85
CA ARG A 57 1.91 -13.08 -9.62
C ARG A 57 1.40 -12.79 -11.02
N ASP A 58 0.50 -11.84 -11.20
CA ASP A 58 0.07 -11.40 -12.54
C ASP A 58 1.24 -10.88 -13.39
N VAL A 59 2.21 -10.17 -12.81
CA VAL A 59 3.44 -9.77 -13.53
C VAL A 59 4.23 -11.02 -13.98
N PHE A 60 4.29 -12.07 -13.14
CA PHE A 60 4.89 -13.37 -13.51
C PHE A 60 4.17 -14.05 -14.67
N ASP A 61 2.84 -13.99 -14.66
CA ASP A 61 2.00 -14.65 -15.64
C ASP A 61 1.82 -13.82 -16.95
N GLY A 62 2.48 -12.66 -17.05
CA GLY A 62 2.51 -11.84 -18.27
C GLY A 62 1.55 -10.65 -18.31
N TYR A 63 0.96 -10.28 -17.15
CA TYR A 63 -0.03 -9.23 -17.00
C TYR A 63 0.48 -8.04 -16.14
N PRO A 64 1.53 -7.31 -16.57
CA PRO A 64 2.14 -6.26 -15.75
C PRO A 64 1.23 -5.05 -15.47
N LEU A 65 0.17 -4.88 -16.25
CA LEU A 65 -0.81 -3.80 -16.13
C LEU A 65 -2.23 -4.33 -15.88
N SER A 66 -2.34 -5.45 -15.16
CA SER A 66 -3.62 -6.07 -14.82
C SER A 66 -4.57 -5.10 -14.11
N GLY A 67 -5.82 -5.06 -14.58
CA GLY A 67 -6.91 -4.28 -13.98
C GLY A 67 -7.44 -4.87 -12.69
N ASN A 68 -7.49 -6.21 -12.63
CA ASN A 68 -7.97 -6.97 -11.50
C ASN A 68 -7.22 -8.33 -11.46
N PRO A 69 -6.41 -8.58 -10.42
CA PRO A 69 -5.60 -9.80 -10.33
C PRO A 69 -6.36 -11.03 -9.83
N TYR A 70 -7.66 -10.91 -9.59
CA TYR A 70 -8.50 -12.00 -9.09
C TYR A 70 -9.45 -12.50 -10.16
N THR A 71 -10.20 -11.61 -10.80
CA THR A 71 -11.27 -12.01 -11.73
C THR A 71 -10.82 -11.89 -13.18
N TRP A 72 -11.17 -12.90 -13.99
CA TRP A 72 -10.86 -12.89 -15.42
C TRP A 72 -11.47 -11.69 -16.16
N GLU A 73 -12.72 -11.35 -15.88
CA GLU A 73 -13.47 -10.33 -16.63
C GLU A 73 -12.83 -8.93 -16.53
N GLY A 74 -12.22 -8.61 -15.39
CA GLY A 74 -11.53 -7.35 -15.14
C GLY A 74 -10.02 -7.38 -15.40
N LYS A 75 -9.45 -8.52 -15.82
CA LYS A 75 -7.99 -8.69 -15.91
C LYS A 75 -7.36 -7.78 -16.96
N ALA A 76 -8.02 -7.65 -18.12
CA ALA A 76 -7.57 -6.82 -19.24
C ALA A 76 -8.01 -5.34 -19.14
N ASP A 77 -8.80 -4.98 -18.14
CA ASP A 77 -9.19 -3.59 -17.91
C ASP A 77 -7.99 -2.76 -17.44
N PRO A 78 -8.01 -1.42 -17.64
CA PRO A 78 -6.98 -0.56 -17.05
C PRO A 78 -7.01 -0.69 -15.52
N PRO A 79 -5.85 -0.60 -14.85
CA PRO A 79 -5.81 -0.60 -13.39
C PRO A 79 -6.58 0.61 -12.84
N GLY A 80 -7.54 0.36 -11.94
CA GLY A 80 -8.40 1.40 -11.37
C GLY A 80 -7.62 2.51 -10.66
N GLN A 81 -6.47 2.15 -10.12
CA GLN A 81 -5.39 3.07 -9.79
C GLN A 81 -4.15 2.63 -10.56
N PRO A 82 -3.50 3.48 -11.39
CA PRO A 82 -2.32 3.11 -12.16
C PRO A 82 -1.04 3.03 -11.31
N VAL A 83 -1.19 2.49 -10.11
CA VAL A 83 -0.15 2.13 -9.16
C VAL A 83 0.24 0.71 -9.48
N PHE A 84 1.37 0.44 -10.10
CA PHE A 84 1.82 -0.93 -10.43
C PHE A 84 3.34 -1.08 -10.36
N LEU A 85 4.09 0.02 -10.31
CA LEU A 85 5.54 -0.02 -10.43
C LEU A 85 6.19 -0.70 -9.21
N GLY A 86 5.61 -0.53 -8.01
CA GLY A 86 6.11 -1.19 -6.81
C GLY A 86 6.03 -2.71 -6.92
N GLU A 87 4.86 -3.23 -7.34
CA GLU A 87 4.62 -4.65 -7.59
C GLU A 87 5.49 -5.16 -8.74
N TYR A 88 5.59 -4.42 -9.85
CA TYR A 88 6.42 -4.79 -11.00
C TYR A 88 7.91 -4.91 -10.64
N LEU A 89 8.49 -3.91 -9.98
CA LEU A 89 9.89 -3.95 -9.56
C LEU A 89 10.17 -5.10 -8.58
N THR A 90 9.21 -5.37 -7.70
CA THR A 90 9.28 -6.48 -6.75
C THR A 90 9.24 -7.82 -7.52
N ALA A 91 8.33 -7.95 -8.49
CA ALA A 91 8.21 -9.15 -9.31
C ALA A 91 9.49 -9.43 -10.12
N GLU A 92 10.04 -8.42 -10.80
CA GLU A 92 11.28 -8.59 -11.57
C GLU A 92 12.46 -8.96 -10.67
N ALA A 93 12.58 -8.34 -9.49
CA ALA A 93 13.62 -8.72 -8.53
C ALA A 93 13.49 -10.17 -8.06
N ILE A 94 12.27 -10.64 -7.78
CA ILE A 94 12.02 -12.04 -7.40
C ILE A 94 12.33 -13.00 -8.55
N ARG A 95 11.91 -12.65 -9.77
CA ARG A 95 12.16 -13.45 -10.98
C ARG A 95 13.66 -13.59 -11.24
N LEU A 96 14.44 -12.52 -11.08
CA LEU A 96 15.90 -12.55 -11.21
C LEU A 96 16.57 -13.47 -10.18
N MET A 97 15.97 -13.66 -9.01
CA MET A 97 16.47 -14.61 -7.99
C MET A 97 16.05 -16.06 -8.28
N GLY A 98 15.17 -16.31 -9.27
CA GLY A 98 14.64 -17.64 -9.55
C GLY A 98 13.78 -18.20 -8.41
N LEU A 99 13.09 -17.33 -7.67
CA LEU A 99 12.26 -17.70 -6.52
C LEU A 99 10.77 -17.57 -6.85
N ASP A 100 9.93 -18.31 -6.12
CA ASP A 100 8.48 -18.10 -6.12
C ASP A 100 8.12 -16.77 -5.44
N VAL A 101 6.92 -16.24 -5.75
CA VAL A 101 6.43 -14.94 -5.25
C VAL A 101 6.61 -14.77 -3.74
N VAL A 102 6.08 -15.70 -2.93
CA VAL A 102 6.11 -15.57 -1.47
C VAL A 102 7.52 -15.84 -0.92
N ALA A 103 8.26 -16.78 -1.51
CA ALA A 103 9.64 -17.08 -1.11
C ALA A 103 10.59 -15.90 -1.38
N GLY A 104 10.50 -15.30 -2.56
CA GLY A 104 11.32 -14.14 -2.93
C GLY A 104 11.00 -12.91 -2.10
N ASN A 105 9.74 -12.73 -1.72
CA ASN A 105 9.37 -11.64 -0.82
C ASN A 105 10.04 -11.73 0.56
N VAL A 106 10.15 -12.94 1.12
CA VAL A 106 10.87 -13.15 2.39
C VAL A 106 12.33 -12.71 2.31
N VAL A 107 12.96 -12.83 1.14
CA VAL A 107 14.32 -12.33 0.90
C VAL A 107 14.32 -10.80 0.80
N LEU A 108 13.36 -10.22 0.07
CA LEU A 108 13.23 -8.77 -0.08
C LEU A 108 12.90 -8.06 1.25
N ASP A 109 12.23 -8.75 2.18
CA ASP A 109 12.01 -8.28 3.56
C ASP A 109 13.28 -8.01 4.35
N ALA A 110 14.40 -8.63 3.98
CA ALA A 110 15.69 -8.27 4.56
C ALA A 110 16.32 -7.08 3.80
N ILE A 111 16.28 -7.13 2.46
CA ILE A 111 17.05 -6.23 1.60
C ILE A 111 16.47 -4.82 1.58
N LEU A 112 15.16 -4.69 1.34
CA LEU A 112 14.53 -3.40 1.09
C LEU A 112 14.41 -2.55 2.38
N PRO A 113 14.08 -3.12 3.56
CA PRO A 113 14.16 -2.37 4.82
C PRO A 113 15.57 -1.91 5.16
N ALA A 114 16.60 -2.72 4.88
CA ALA A 114 17.99 -2.29 5.06
C ALA A 114 18.33 -1.08 4.18
N ALA A 115 17.89 -1.09 2.91
CA ALA A 115 18.04 0.04 2.02
C ALA A 115 17.32 1.29 2.54
N ALA A 116 16.09 1.13 3.05
CA ALA A 116 15.32 2.23 3.64
C ALA A 116 16.00 2.82 4.89
N VAL A 117 16.59 1.98 5.76
CA VAL A 117 17.38 2.41 6.92
C VAL A 117 18.58 3.24 6.47
N LEU A 118 19.33 2.79 5.46
CA LEU A 118 20.50 3.52 4.96
C LEU A 118 20.14 4.85 4.31
N LEU A 119 19.04 4.91 3.55
CA LEU A 119 18.54 6.16 2.96
C LEU A 119 18.06 7.12 4.05
N THR A 120 17.34 6.63 5.06
CA THR A 120 16.89 7.44 6.20
C THR A 120 18.08 8.00 6.98
N TYR A 121 19.09 7.17 7.22
CA TYR A 121 20.35 7.60 7.81
C TYR A 121 21.00 8.71 6.99
N ALA A 122 21.05 8.56 5.66
CA ALA A 122 21.57 9.59 4.77
C ALA A 122 20.76 10.90 4.88
N CYS A 123 19.42 10.83 4.97
CA CYS A 123 18.55 12.01 5.14
C CYS A 123 18.90 12.78 6.42
N PHE A 124 18.99 12.10 7.56
CA PHE A 124 19.41 12.75 8.80
C PHE A 124 20.85 13.27 8.74
N LEU A 125 21.77 12.53 8.12
CA LEU A 125 23.17 12.90 8.04
C LEU A 125 23.36 14.19 7.21
N VAL A 126 22.65 14.34 6.09
CA VAL A 126 22.78 15.54 5.25
C VAL A 126 22.21 16.80 5.92
N LEU A 127 21.22 16.64 6.80
CA LEU A 127 20.62 17.75 7.56
C LEU A 127 21.44 18.15 8.78
N THR A 128 21.82 17.16 9.60
CA THR A 128 22.43 17.41 10.92
C THR A 128 23.95 17.51 10.87
N SER A 129 24.57 16.97 9.82
CA SER A 129 26.03 16.76 9.71
C SER A 129 26.64 15.97 10.89
N ARG A 130 25.80 15.35 11.75
CA ARG A 130 26.21 14.67 12.98
C ARG A 130 25.77 13.21 12.93
N ARG A 131 26.76 12.31 12.88
CA ARG A 131 26.54 10.86 12.77
C ARG A 131 25.62 10.32 13.88
N LEU A 132 25.80 10.79 15.11
CA LEU A 132 25.00 10.34 16.25
C LEU A 132 23.52 10.65 16.05
N PHE A 133 23.17 11.90 15.70
CA PHE A 133 21.79 12.28 15.42
C PHE A 133 21.20 11.47 14.27
N ALA A 134 22.00 11.18 13.24
CA ALA A 134 21.56 10.35 12.12
C ALA A 134 21.30 8.90 12.50
N ILE A 135 22.15 8.29 13.33
CA ILE A 135 21.92 6.93 13.85
C ILE A 135 20.68 6.91 14.73
N LEU A 136 20.59 7.84 15.69
CA LEU A 136 19.47 7.89 16.65
C LEU A 136 18.13 8.17 15.98
N GLY A 137 18.07 9.16 15.09
CA GLY A 137 16.84 9.48 14.36
C GLY A 137 16.36 8.30 13.51
N THR A 138 17.28 7.60 12.84
CA THR A 138 16.97 6.39 12.07
C THR A 138 16.49 5.26 12.99
N ALA A 139 17.19 5.03 14.10
CA ALA A 139 16.83 4.00 15.08
C ALA A 139 15.44 4.26 15.68
N VAL A 140 15.12 5.51 16.06
CA VAL A 140 13.78 5.87 16.56
C VAL A 140 12.70 5.56 15.53
N LEU A 141 12.92 5.88 14.25
CA LEU A 141 11.92 5.59 13.21
C LEU A 141 11.72 4.08 12.99
N PHE A 142 12.80 3.30 12.88
CA PHE A 142 12.72 1.89 12.52
C PHE A 142 12.61 0.91 13.69
N LEU A 143 12.92 1.30 14.92
CA LEU A 143 12.79 0.45 16.11
C LEU A 143 11.59 0.82 16.98
N PHE A 144 11.04 2.03 16.85
CA PHE A 144 9.95 2.50 17.69
C PHE A 144 8.72 2.92 16.91
N ALA A 145 8.86 3.85 15.97
CA ALA A 145 7.70 4.35 15.25
C ALA A 145 7.15 3.30 14.29
N PHE A 146 8.03 2.57 13.60
CA PHE A 146 7.68 1.67 12.50
C PHE A 146 8.45 0.32 12.56
N PRO A 147 8.46 -0.40 13.70
CA PRO A 147 9.27 -1.61 13.88
C PRO A 147 8.92 -2.74 12.90
N THR A 148 7.67 -2.82 12.47
CA THR A 148 7.16 -3.89 11.61
C THR A 148 6.56 -3.39 10.30
N ASP A 149 6.32 -2.09 10.14
CA ASP A 149 5.64 -1.58 8.94
C ASP A 149 6.47 -1.76 7.67
N PHE A 150 7.80 -1.68 7.75
CA PHE A 150 8.68 -1.96 6.60
C PHE A 150 8.76 -3.45 6.24
N ALA A 151 8.18 -4.33 7.04
CA ALA A 151 7.95 -5.71 6.68
C ALA A 151 6.72 -5.88 5.75
N ARG A 152 6.01 -4.82 5.38
CA ARG A 152 4.87 -4.93 4.46
C ARG A 152 5.36 -4.82 3.02
N THR A 153 5.12 -5.88 2.26
CA THR A 153 5.47 -6.00 0.84
C THR A 153 4.97 -4.80 0.04
N VAL A 154 5.80 -4.29 -0.88
CA VAL A 154 5.55 -3.11 -1.73
C VAL A 154 5.40 -1.80 -0.96
N SER A 155 4.41 -1.65 -0.08
CA SER A 155 4.12 -0.41 0.65
C SER A 155 4.11 -0.62 2.17
N PRO A 156 4.98 0.08 2.93
CA PRO A 156 5.91 1.12 2.49
C PRO A 156 7.21 0.58 1.86
N GLN A 157 7.54 -0.70 1.98
CA GLN A 157 8.87 -1.26 1.72
C GLN A 157 9.56 -0.75 0.44
N THR A 158 9.08 -1.12 -0.75
CA THR A 158 9.63 -0.68 -2.05
C THR A 158 9.34 0.79 -2.30
N ASN A 159 8.09 1.19 -2.03
CA ASN A 159 7.56 2.50 -2.39
C ASN A 159 8.34 3.64 -1.71
N PHE A 160 8.69 3.45 -0.43
CA PHE A 160 9.26 4.51 0.41
C PHE A 160 10.71 4.81 0.07
N LEU A 161 11.41 3.91 -0.64
CA LEU A 161 12.73 4.16 -1.18
C LEU A 161 12.73 5.35 -2.15
N PHE A 162 11.70 5.46 -2.99
CA PHE A 162 11.53 6.56 -3.93
C PHE A 162 11.22 7.88 -3.21
N TRP A 163 10.46 7.81 -2.11
CA TRP A 163 10.17 8.98 -1.30
C TRP A 163 11.43 9.50 -0.59
N LEU A 164 12.27 8.62 -0.06
CA LEU A 164 13.55 8.98 0.58
C LEU A 164 14.61 9.44 -0.42
N SER A 165 14.68 8.83 -1.61
CA SER A 165 15.59 9.27 -2.66
C SER A 165 15.23 10.67 -3.16
N GLU A 166 13.93 10.95 -3.34
CA GLU A 166 13.45 12.27 -3.73
C GLU A 166 13.89 13.34 -2.72
N PHE A 167 13.74 13.06 -1.42
CA PHE A 167 14.21 13.91 -0.35
C PHE A 167 15.69 14.26 -0.52
N LEU A 168 16.56 13.26 -0.74
CA LEU A 168 18.00 13.44 -0.84
C LEU A 168 18.40 14.24 -2.08
N ILE A 169 17.77 13.96 -3.23
CA ILE A 169 18.03 14.65 -4.49
C ILE A 169 17.60 16.12 -4.35
N LEU A 170 16.39 16.39 -3.84
CA LEU A 170 15.89 17.74 -3.64
C LEU A 170 16.70 18.51 -2.60
N HIS A 171 17.09 17.87 -1.49
CA HIS A 171 17.97 18.51 -0.51
C HIS A 171 19.30 18.92 -1.17
N ALA A 172 19.90 18.04 -1.98
CA ALA A 172 21.14 18.36 -2.69
C ALA A 172 20.96 19.48 -3.74
N LEU A 173 19.83 19.51 -4.43
CA LEU A 173 19.50 20.52 -5.43
C LEU A 173 19.25 21.90 -4.81
N LEU A 174 18.41 21.96 -3.76
CA LEU A 174 17.85 23.19 -3.24
C LEU A 174 18.73 23.84 -2.16
N THR A 175 19.55 23.07 -1.43
CA THR A 175 20.29 23.59 -0.27
C THR A 175 21.80 23.75 -0.49
N ARG A 176 22.37 23.23 -1.58
CA ARG A 176 23.83 23.18 -1.79
C ARG A 176 24.36 23.99 -2.98
N ASP A 177 23.49 24.72 -3.68
CA ASP A 177 23.83 25.53 -4.86
C ASP A 177 24.79 24.83 -5.84
N PRO A 178 24.44 23.64 -6.36
CA PRO A 178 25.32 22.86 -7.20
C PRO A 178 25.70 23.62 -8.49
N ALA A 179 26.92 23.36 -8.98
CA ALA A 179 27.40 23.86 -10.27
C ALA A 179 26.45 23.45 -11.42
N PRO A 180 26.37 24.22 -12.52
CA PRO A 180 25.34 24.05 -13.55
C PRO A 180 25.21 22.62 -14.12
N PRO A 181 26.29 21.88 -14.46
CA PRO A 181 26.15 20.52 -14.99
C PRO A 181 25.52 19.57 -13.96
N ARG A 182 25.98 19.64 -12.71
CA ARG A 182 25.44 18.84 -11.60
C ARG A 182 24.00 19.23 -11.27
N ARG A 183 23.66 20.51 -11.37
CA ARG A 183 22.30 21.01 -11.16
C ARG A 183 21.32 20.43 -12.18
N ARG A 184 21.69 20.42 -13.47
CA ARG A 184 20.88 19.80 -14.53
C ARG A 184 20.67 18.31 -14.29
N ALA A 185 21.72 17.59 -13.89
CA ALA A 185 21.62 16.17 -13.54
C ALA A 185 20.68 15.93 -12.34
N LEU A 186 20.75 16.76 -11.30
CA LEU A 186 19.86 16.67 -10.14
C LEU A 186 18.41 17.02 -10.49
N ILE A 187 18.17 18.02 -11.35
CA ILE A 187 16.83 18.33 -11.85
C ILE A 187 16.26 17.14 -12.62
N LEU A 188 17.04 16.53 -13.51
CA LEU A 188 16.60 15.36 -14.27
C LEU A 188 16.32 14.17 -13.34
N ALA A 189 17.21 13.89 -12.39
CA ALA A 189 17.03 12.80 -11.43
C ALA A 189 15.78 12.99 -10.57
N ALA A 190 15.54 14.21 -10.06
CA ALA A 190 14.34 14.52 -9.29
C ALA A 190 13.07 14.47 -10.15
N ALA A 191 13.12 15.00 -11.38
CA ALA A 191 11.98 14.93 -12.31
C ALA A 191 11.58 13.48 -12.60
N VAL A 192 12.55 12.62 -12.92
CA VAL A 192 12.30 11.19 -13.16
C VAL A 192 11.75 10.53 -11.90
N ASN A 193 12.41 10.71 -10.75
CA ASN A 193 12.00 10.05 -9.52
C ASN A 193 10.61 10.52 -9.02
N PHE A 194 10.31 11.83 -9.11
CA PHE A 194 8.97 12.36 -8.87
C PHE A 194 7.93 11.80 -9.85
N GLY A 195 8.25 11.71 -11.14
CA GLY A 195 7.38 11.07 -12.14
C GLY A 195 7.10 9.60 -11.83
N LEU A 196 8.10 8.85 -11.34
CA LEU A 196 7.93 7.46 -10.92
C LEU A 196 7.02 7.31 -9.69
N LEU A 197 6.98 8.30 -8.79
CA LEU A 197 6.08 8.27 -7.62
C LEU A 197 4.60 8.18 -8.01
N PHE A 198 4.19 8.68 -9.19
CA PHE A 198 2.82 8.53 -9.69
C PHE A 198 2.42 7.06 -9.88
N TYR A 199 3.36 6.22 -10.31
CA TYR A 199 3.13 4.79 -10.56
C TYR A 199 3.27 3.90 -9.32
N ILE A 200 3.59 4.49 -8.16
CA ILE A 200 3.97 3.76 -6.95
C ILE A 200 2.92 3.90 -5.86
N TYR A 201 2.53 5.13 -5.49
CA TYR A 201 1.52 5.31 -4.46
C TYR A 201 0.99 6.76 -4.44
N PRO A 202 -0.33 7.01 -4.44
CA PRO A 202 -0.89 8.35 -4.62
C PRO A 202 -0.42 9.37 -3.58
N TYR A 203 -0.38 8.94 -2.33
CA TYR A 203 -0.03 9.79 -1.20
C TYR A 203 1.40 10.36 -1.28
N TYR A 204 2.32 9.69 -1.98
CA TYR A 204 3.73 10.09 -2.01
C TYR A 204 3.95 11.22 -3.01
N TRP A 205 3.37 11.13 -4.21
CA TRP A 205 3.45 12.22 -5.17
C TRP A 205 2.59 13.41 -4.76
N MET A 206 1.44 13.19 -4.09
CA MET A 206 0.61 14.28 -3.55
C MET A 206 1.40 15.12 -2.55
N PHE A 207 2.15 14.47 -1.65
CA PHE A 207 3.04 15.15 -0.72
C PHE A 207 4.07 16.02 -1.44
N TYR A 208 4.77 15.47 -2.44
CA TYR A 208 5.80 16.23 -3.16
C TYR A 208 5.21 17.32 -4.06
N ALA A 209 4.02 17.14 -4.63
CA ALA A 209 3.32 18.17 -5.38
C ALA A 209 3.01 19.39 -4.48
N ALA A 210 2.48 19.15 -3.27
CA ALA A 210 2.26 20.20 -2.29
C ALA A 210 3.59 20.85 -1.85
N PHE A 211 4.63 20.06 -1.64
CA PHE A 211 5.98 20.54 -1.33
C PHE A 211 6.51 21.46 -2.42
N PHE A 212 6.40 21.11 -3.71
CA PHE A 212 6.89 21.92 -4.81
C PHE A 212 6.16 23.26 -4.90
N ALA A 213 4.84 23.28 -4.75
CA ALA A 213 4.08 24.52 -4.74
C ALA A 213 4.56 25.45 -3.61
N ILE A 214 4.66 24.94 -2.38
CA ILE A 214 5.07 25.72 -1.21
C ILE A 214 6.53 26.18 -1.32
N ALA A 215 7.43 25.28 -1.72
CA ALA A 215 8.85 25.59 -1.87
C ALA A 215 9.11 26.59 -3.00
N ALA A 216 8.37 26.52 -4.12
CA ALA A 216 8.49 27.47 -5.21
C ALA A 216 8.01 28.87 -4.80
N VAL A 217 6.86 28.98 -4.13
CA VAL A 217 6.37 30.25 -3.56
C VAL A 217 7.36 30.80 -2.55
N GLY A 218 7.86 29.96 -1.65
CA GLY A 218 8.90 30.35 -0.68
C GLY A 218 10.17 30.86 -1.35
N ALA A 219 10.66 30.19 -2.40
CA ALA A 219 11.82 30.63 -3.16
C ALA A 219 11.59 31.98 -3.85
N LEU A 220 10.42 32.18 -4.48
CA LEU A 220 10.05 33.46 -5.09
C LEU A 220 9.94 34.59 -4.06
N ALA A 221 9.33 34.32 -2.90
CA ALA A 221 9.24 35.28 -1.80
C ALA A 221 10.61 35.68 -1.24
N MET A 222 11.62 34.80 -1.35
CA MET A 222 13.01 35.09 -1.01
C MET A 222 13.81 35.72 -2.18
N GLY A 223 13.18 36.03 -3.32
CA GLY A 223 13.84 36.58 -4.50
C GLY A 223 14.69 35.56 -5.28
N ASP A 224 14.57 34.27 -4.99
CA ASP A 224 15.36 33.21 -5.63
C ASP A 224 14.63 32.57 -6.81
N GLY A 225 14.57 33.32 -7.91
CA GLY A 225 13.98 32.84 -9.16
C GLY A 225 14.69 31.62 -9.77
N VAL A 226 15.97 31.40 -9.44
CA VAL A 226 16.73 30.25 -9.97
C VAL A 226 16.27 28.96 -9.31
N ARG A 227 16.12 28.95 -7.98
CA ARG A 227 15.56 27.80 -7.23
C ARG A 227 14.11 27.57 -7.60
N ALA A 228 13.28 28.61 -7.66
CA ALA A 228 11.88 28.50 -8.08
C ALA A 228 11.75 27.86 -9.47
N ARG A 229 12.58 28.28 -10.43
CA ARG A 229 12.62 27.70 -11.77
C ARG A 229 13.10 26.24 -11.75
N ALA A 230 14.10 25.90 -10.94
CA ALA A 230 14.55 24.51 -10.79
C ALA A 230 13.42 23.61 -10.26
N ILE A 231 12.65 24.07 -9.26
CA ILE A 231 11.46 23.36 -8.76
C ILE A 231 10.42 23.20 -9.86
N GLY A 232 10.16 24.26 -10.64
CA GLY A 232 9.25 24.21 -11.79
C GLY A 232 9.69 23.18 -12.84
N TRP A 233 10.98 23.07 -13.13
CA TRP A 233 11.51 22.04 -14.04
C TRP A 233 11.38 20.62 -13.49
N VAL A 234 11.56 20.42 -12.18
CA VAL A 234 11.34 19.11 -11.54
C VAL A 234 9.86 18.73 -11.63
N ALA A 235 8.96 19.62 -11.23
CA ALA A 235 7.52 19.37 -11.26
C ALA A 235 7.02 19.11 -12.69
N GLY A 236 7.36 19.98 -13.64
CA GLY A 236 6.98 19.84 -15.05
C GLY A 236 7.59 18.59 -15.70
N GLY A 237 8.88 18.32 -15.45
CA GLY A 237 9.55 17.12 -15.95
C GLY A 237 8.96 15.83 -15.38
N GLY A 238 8.58 15.82 -14.09
CA GLY A 238 7.93 14.66 -13.48
C GLY A 238 6.51 14.44 -14.00
N VAL A 239 5.74 15.50 -14.27
CA VAL A 239 4.44 15.37 -14.95
C VAL A 239 4.61 14.77 -16.35
N ILE A 240 5.65 15.14 -17.09
CA ILE A 240 5.96 14.54 -18.40
C ILE A 240 6.23 13.03 -18.26
N VAL A 241 7.05 12.62 -17.29
CA VAL A 241 7.31 11.20 -17.00
C VAL A 241 6.03 10.47 -16.55
N ALA A 242 5.11 11.16 -15.90
CA ALA A 242 3.81 10.64 -15.46
C ALA A 242 2.72 10.66 -16.55
N LEU A 243 3.00 11.07 -17.79
CA LEU A 243 1.97 11.09 -18.84
C LEU A 243 1.30 9.72 -19.09
N PRO A 244 2.03 8.59 -19.16
CA PRO A 244 1.39 7.27 -19.24
C PRO A 244 0.46 6.97 -18.05
N TYR A 245 0.82 7.36 -16.84
CA TYR A 245 -0.04 7.26 -15.65
C TYR A 245 -1.37 8.00 -15.87
N PHE A 246 -1.32 9.27 -16.29
CA PHE A 246 -2.53 10.06 -16.51
C PHE A 246 -3.39 9.52 -17.64
N TRP A 247 -2.78 8.96 -18.68
CA TRP A 247 -3.50 8.28 -19.75
C TRP A 247 -4.27 7.05 -19.23
N MET A 248 -3.64 6.19 -18.42
CA MET A 248 -4.33 5.06 -17.80
C MET A 248 -5.42 5.51 -16.82
N LEU A 249 -5.14 6.54 -16.02
CA LEU A 249 -6.11 7.11 -15.10
C LEU A 249 -7.33 7.66 -15.84
N ALA A 250 -7.14 8.35 -16.96
CA ALA A 250 -8.23 8.84 -17.79
C ALA A 250 -9.06 7.66 -18.36
N ARG A 251 -8.40 6.59 -18.81
CA ARG A 251 -9.09 5.37 -19.27
C ARG A 251 -9.90 4.71 -18.15
N ALA A 252 -9.36 4.63 -16.94
CA ALA A 252 -10.08 4.14 -15.76
C ALA A 252 -11.25 5.07 -15.40
N ALA A 253 -11.05 6.38 -15.41
CA ALA A 253 -12.08 7.37 -15.06
C ALA A 253 -13.26 7.42 -16.03
N MET A 254 -13.08 7.01 -17.28
CA MET A 254 -14.15 6.86 -18.26
C MET A 254 -15.01 5.60 -18.05
N ARG A 255 -14.64 4.72 -17.11
CA ARG A 255 -15.41 3.51 -16.80
C ARG A 255 -16.60 3.86 -15.88
N PRO A 256 -17.80 3.33 -16.15
CA PRO A 256 -18.97 3.56 -15.28
C PRO A 256 -18.71 3.20 -13.81
N GLU A 257 -17.90 2.17 -13.58
CA GLU A 257 -17.60 1.62 -12.26
C GLU A 257 -16.65 2.50 -11.44
N TYR A 258 -15.98 3.48 -12.05
CA TYR A 258 -14.88 4.22 -11.42
C TYR A 258 -15.30 4.95 -10.13
N THR A 259 -16.46 5.62 -10.17
CA THR A 259 -16.94 6.38 -9.01
C THR A 259 -17.31 5.46 -7.84
N GLU A 260 -17.91 4.31 -8.14
CA GLU A 260 -18.25 3.28 -7.14
C GLU A 260 -16.97 2.69 -6.54
N THR A 261 -15.98 2.35 -7.37
CA THR A 261 -14.66 1.90 -6.90
C THR A 261 -14.01 2.95 -5.98
N LEU A 262 -13.97 4.23 -6.37
CA LEU A 262 -13.37 5.29 -5.54
C LEU A 262 -14.05 5.39 -4.17
N ARG A 263 -15.38 5.25 -4.12
CA ARG A 263 -16.12 5.23 -2.84
C ARG A 263 -15.74 4.00 -2.01
N ARG A 264 -15.71 2.80 -2.61
CA ARG A 264 -15.33 1.55 -1.92
C ARG A 264 -13.92 1.57 -1.35
N ILE A 265 -12.95 2.16 -2.05
CA ILE A 265 -11.59 2.34 -1.50
C ILE A 265 -11.52 3.46 -0.46
N GLY A 266 -12.63 4.14 -0.17
CA GLY A 266 -12.73 5.04 0.96
C GLY A 266 -12.72 6.53 0.63
N MET A 267 -12.92 6.92 -0.63
CA MET A 267 -13.14 8.32 -0.98
C MET A 267 -14.49 8.80 -0.42
N ILE A 268 -14.47 9.91 0.31
CA ILE A 268 -15.67 10.54 0.85
C ILE A 268 -15.75 12.01 0.43
N GLU A 269 -16.97 12.55 0.38
CA GLU A 269 -17.21 13.94 0.04
C GLU A 269 -17.28 14.77 1.33
N THR A 270 -16.30 15.64 1.57
CA THR A 270 -16.24 16.47 2.76
C THR A 270 -15.26 17.64 2.61
N HIS A 271 -15.58 18.76 3.25
CA HIS A 271 -14.69 19.89 3.50
C HIS A 271 -14.32 20.00 4.99
N PHE A 272 -14.55 18.96 5.80
CA PHE A 272 -14.20 18.99 7.22
C PHE A 272 -12.70 18.69 7.40
N PRO A 273 -11.93 19.53 8.13
CA PRO A 273 -10.50 19.31 8.36
C PRO A 273 -10.22 17.93 8.97
N SER A 274 -9.13 17.30 8.52
CA SER A 274 -8.73 15.97 9.00
C SER A 274 -7.25 15.95 9.40
N GLY A 275 -6.79 14.85 9.98
CA GLY A 275 -5.36 14.67 10.25
C GLY A 275 -4.82 15.50 11.41
N ALA A 276 -5.57 15.67 12.50
CA ALA A 276 -5.08 16.38 13.70
C ALA A 276 -3.73 15.82 14.22
N ALA A 277 -3.50 14.51 14.08
CA ALA A 277 -2.24 13.86 14.41
C ALA A 277 -1.04 14.32 13.56
N ILE A 278 -1.29 15.00 12.44
CA ILE A 278 -0.27 15.61 11.56
C ILE A 278 -0.23 17.12 11.79
N ILE A 279 -1.40 17.79 11.85
CA ILE A 279 -1.48 19.25 12.01
C ILE A 279 -0.85 19.71 13.33
N VAL A 280 -1.17 19.05 14.45
CA VAL A 280 -0.71 19.50 15.78
C VAL A 280 0.82 19.38 15.89
N PRO A 281 1.48 18.25 15.57
CA PRO A 281 2.94 18.19 15.56
C PRO A 281 3.60 19.16 14.59
N ALA A 282 3.02 19.38 13.40
CA ALA A 282 3.52 20.38 12.46
C ALA A 282 3.50 21.79 13.07
N ALA A 283 2.38 22.19 13.68
CA ALA A 283 2.23 23.50 14.33
C ALA A 283 3.23 23.68 15.49
N LEU A 284 3.43 22.65 16.30
CA LEU A 284 4.42 22.67 17.40
C LEU A 284 5.85 22.83 16.86
N LEU A 285 6.21 22.10 15.81
CA LEU A 285 7.54 22.20 15.19
C LEU A 285 7.77 23.56 14.52
N LEU A 286 6.78 24.08 13.80
CA LEU A 286 6.85 25.40 13.18
C LEU A 286 6.94 26.51 14.23
N GLY A 287 6.13 26.41 15.30
CA GLY A 287 6.20 27.33 16.43
C GLY A 287 7.56 27.31 17.13
N LEU A 288 8.12 26.12 17.37
CA LEU A 288 9.47 25.98 17.92
C LEU A 288 10.51 26.59 16.98
N ALA A 289 10.45 26.30 15.68
CA ALA A 289 11.36 26.88 14.70
C ALA A 289 11.29 28.42 14.69
N ALA A 290 10.09 28.99 14.73
CA ALA A 290 9.88 30.43 14.82
C ALA A 290 10.50 31.03 16.10
N VAL A 291 10.31 30.39 17.26
CA VAL A 291 10.93 30.81 18.53
C VAL A 291 12.46 30.75 18.45
N LEU A 292 13.04 29.71 17.85
CA LEU A 292 14.49 29.56 17.72
C LEU A 292 15.09 30.57 16.72
N LEU A 293 14.36 30.92 15.67
CA LEU A 293 14.73 32.00 14.74
C LEU A 293 14.67 33.37 15.42
N TRP A 294 13.58 33.65 16.15
CA TRP A 294 13.40 34.90 16.89
C TRP A 294 14.49 35.10 17.95
N ARG A 295 14.91 34.03 18.63
CA ARG A 295 16.02 34.05 19.60
C ARG A 295 17.41 34.06 18.96
N GLY A 296 17.52 34.02 17.63
CA GLY A 296 18.80 34.00 16.92
C GLY A 296 19.62 32.71 17.08
N VAL A 297 19.03 31.65 17.68
CA VAL A 297 19.68 30.33 17.81
C VAL A 297 19.82 29.67 16.43
N LEU A 298 18.84 29.90 15.56
CA LEU A 298 18.84 29.47 14.18
C LEU A 298 18.79 30.69 13.25
N ARG A 299 19.24 30.49 12.02
CA ARG A 299 19.12 31.48 10.95
C ARG A 299 18.15 30.98 9.89
N TRP A 300 17.45 31.91 9.24
CA TRP A 300 16.63 31.58 8.08
C TRP A 300 17.56 31.28 6.90
N GLU A 301 17.80 30.00 6.66
CA GLU A 301 18.61 29.50 5.56
C GLU A 301 17.81 28.51 4.71
N GLN A 302 18.37 28.13 3.56
CA GLN A 302 17.70 27.28 2.58
C GLN A 302 17.31 25.90 3.13
N ARG A 303 18.07 25.36 4.10
CA ARG A 303 17.71 24.12 4.80
C ARG A 303 16.48 24.28 5.68
N MET A 304 16.37 25.40 6.38
CA MET A 304 15.18 25.73 7.18
C MET A 304 13.96 25.91 6.27
N ALA A 305 14.09 26.69 5.20
CA ALA A 305 13.02 26.90 4.23
C ALA A 305 12.55 25.56 3.61
N PHE A 306 13.48 24.68 3.24
CA PHE A 306 13.19 23.32 2.76
C PHE A 306 12.37 22.50 3.77
N LEU A 307 12.80 22.45 5.04
CA LEU A 307 12.10 21.68 6.08
C LEU A 307 10.72 22.26 6.43
N VAL A 308 10.60 23.59 6.49
CA VAL A 308 9.32 24.28 6.67
C VAL A 308 8.36 23.95 5.52
N ALA A 309 8.84 23.99 4.28
CA ALA A 309 8.01 23.68 3.11
C ALA A 309 7.43 22.26 3.19
N GLY A 310 8.20 21.25 3.59
CA GLY A 310 7.64 19.90 3.71
C GLY A 310 6.77 19.69 4.95
N ALA A 311 6.99 20.41 6.05
CA ALA A 311 6.07 20.38 7.19
C ALA A 311 4.69 20.96 6.80
N LEU A 312 4.69 22.06 6.06
CA LEU A 312 3.47 22.64 5.48
C LEU A 312 2.86 21.72 4.41
N ALA A 313 3.69 21.06 3.59
CA ALA A 313 3.21 20.11 2.59
C ALA A 313 2.46 18.94 3.23
N ALA A 314 2.92 18.42 4.38
CA ALA A 314 2.20 17.40 5.14
C ALA A 314 0.80 17.87 5.57
N VAL A 315 0.70 19.12 6.05
CA VAL A 315 -0.57 19.74 6.46
C VAL A 315 -1.52 19.94 5.26
N VAL A 316 -0.99 20.44 4.15
CA VAL A 316 -1.77 20.66 2.92
C VAL A 316 -2.25 19.34 2.34
N SER A 317 -1.38 18.32 2.28
CA SER A 317 -1.72 17.04 1.65
C SER A 317 -2.83 16.31 2.39
N VAL A 318 -2.79 16.29 3.73
CA VAL A 318 -3.84 15.66 4.54
C VAL A 318 -5.15 16.47 4.56
N ASN A 319 -5.12 17.73 4.11
CA ASN A 319 -6.29 18.62 4.02
C ASN A 319 -6.60 19.07 2.59
N GLN A 320 -6.13 18.35 1.56
CA GLN A 320 -6.38 18.73 0.16
C GLN A 320 -7.90 18.77 -0.14
N HIS A 321 -8.69 17.96 0.56
CA HIS A 321 -10.15 17.91 0.45
C HIS A 321 -10.86 19.16 0.95
N LEU A 322 -10.20 20.03 1.73
CA LEU A 322 -10.75 21.35 2.04
C LEU A 322 -10.96 22.18 0.78
N LEU A 323 -10.14 21.96 -0.26
CA LEU A 323 -10.26 22.62 -1.56
C LEU A 323 -11.07 21.78 -2.54
N THR A 324 -10.80 20.48 -2.63
CA THR A 324 -11.39 19.62 -3.66
C THR A 324 -12.79 19.08 -3.29
N GLY A 325 -13.16 19.12 -2.01
CA GLY A 325 -14.35 18.45 -1.48
C GLY A 325 -14.27 16.92 -1.48
N ARG A 326 -13.12 16.34 -1.88
CA ARG A 326 -12.91 14.90 -2.04
C ARG A 326 -11.80 14.43 -1.13
N ASN A 327 -12.14 13.80 -0.02
CA ASN A 327 -11.15 13.20 0.86
C ASN A 327 -10.83 11.78 0.40
N PHE A 328 -9.59 11.59 -0.04
CA PHE A 328 -9.05 10.29 -0.41
C PHE A 328 -8.59 9.57 0.86
N GLU A 329 -9.05 8.33 1.04
CA GLU A 329 -8.92 7.45 2.22
C GLU A 329 -7.90 7.85 3.31
N PHE A 330 -8.33 7.80 4.58
CA PHE A 330 -7.60 8.04 5.83
C PHE A 330 -6.34 8.93 5.81
N SER A 331 -6.35 9.96 6.67
CA SER A 331 -5.14 10.71 7.05
C SER A 331 -3.95 9.86 7.52
N SER A 332 -4.18 8.59 7.90
CA SER A 332 -3.12 7.66 8.29
C SER A 332 -2.13 7.35 7.17
N HIS A 333 -2.53 7.43 5.90
CA HIS A 333 -1.61 7.19 4.78
C HIS A 333 -0.55 8.29 4.64
N PHE A 334 -0.85 9.52 5.08
CA PHE A 334 0.12 10.61 5.18
C PHE A 334 0.94 10.57 6.47
N TYR A 335 0.53 9.78 7.47
CA TYR A 335 1.14 9.80 8.81
C TYR A 335 2.61 9.39 8.79
N MET A 336 2.97 8.35 8.02
CA MET A 336 4.36 7.92 7.90
C MET A 336 5.24 9.00 7.26
N LEU A 337 4.80 9.57 6.13
CA LEU A 337 5.52 10.66 5.45
C LEU A 337 5.72 11.86 6.38
N ALA A 338 4.66 12.25 7.07
CA ALA A 338 4.67 13.35 8.03
C ALA A 338 5.63 13.07 9.19
N LEU A 339 5.57 11.89 9.81
CA LEU A 339 6.41 11.55 10.96
C LEU A 339 7.90 11.47 10.60
N PHE A 340 8.23 10.93 9.43
CA PHE A 340 9.59 10.97 8.89
C PHE A 340 10.06 12.42 8.70
N TRP A 341 9.25 13.26 8.04
CA TRP A 341 9.59 14.66 7.82
C TRP A 341 9.73 15.45 9.13
N PHE A 342 8.82 15.23 10.08
CA PHE A 342 8.83 15.87 11.40
C PHE A 342 10.04 15.44 12.22
N SER A 343 10.45 14.18 12.13
CA SER A 343 11.64 13.67 12.81
C SER A 343 12.91 14.27 12.20
N LEU A 344 12.99 14.39 10.87
CA LEU A 344 14.08 15.08 10.16
C LEU A 344 14.15 16.57 10.55
N PHE A 345 13.00 17.25 10.63
CA PHE A 345 12.92 18.64 11.04
C PHE A 345 13.30 18.82 12.52
N GLY A 346 12.75 18.02 13.42
CA GLY A 346 13.06 18.03 14.84
C GLY A 346 14.55 17.77 15.10
N ALA A 347 15.18 16.84 14.38
CA ALA A 347 16.61 16.59 14.49
C ALA A 347 17.46 17.77 14.02
N TYR A 348 17.05 18.49 12.98
CA TYR A 348 17.70 19.72 12.54
C TYR A 348 17.61 20.81 13.64
N LEU A 349 16.43 21.03 14.22
CA LEU A 349 16.23 22.00 15.32
C LEU A 349 17.06 21.63 16.56
N ALA A 350 17.05 20.37 16.95
CA ALA A 350 17.84 19.86 18.07
C ALA A 350 19.36 20.00 17.83
N GLY A 351 19.80 19.81 16.58
CA GLY A 351 21.19 20.02 16.17
C GLY A 351 21.66 21.47 16.36
N GLY A 352 20.79 22.45 16.07
CA GLY A 352 21.05 23.87 16.33
C GLY A 352 21.20 24.17 17.81
N LEU A 353 20.26 23.70 18.63
CA LEU A 353 20.31 23.86 20.10
C LEU A 353 21.56 23.23 20.72
N ALA A 354 21.96 22.04 20.24
CA ALA A 354 23.12 21.33 20.74
C ALA A 354 24.46 21.94 20.31
N LYS A 355 24.49 22.98 19.47
CA LYS A 355 25.72 23.73 19.15
C LYS A 355 26.08 24.71 20.27
N GLU A 356 25.08 25.24 20.97
CA GLU A 356 25.23 26.27 22.01
C GLU A 356 25.63 25.70 23.40
N ARG A 357 25.47 24.38 23.63
CA ARG A 357 25.71 23.78 24.96
C ARG A 357 26.53 22.49 24.89
N THR A 358 27.83 22.61 25.11
CA THR A 358 28.81 21.51 25.05
C THR A 358 28.61 20.41 26.11
N GLY A 359 28.00 20.72 27.26
CA GLY A 359 27.75 19.76 28.34
C GLY A 359 26.55 18.83 28.13
N TRP A 360 25.56 19.25 27.36
CA TRP A 360 24.34 18.44 27.11
C TRP A 360 24.61 17.20 26.26
N SER A 361 25.67 17.18 25.46
CA SER A 361 25.94 16.07 24.54
C SER A 361 26.12 14.74 25.26
N ARG A 362 26.69 14.71 26.47
CA ARG A 362 26.91 13.47 27.23
C ARG A 362 25.62 12.91 27.81
N SER A 363 24.83 13.73 28.51
CA SER A 363 23.54 13.31 29.09
C SER A 363 22.51 12.98 28.02
N LEU A 364 22.48 13.72 26.90
CA LEU A 364 21.62 13.41 25.76
C LEU A 364 22.04 12.10 25.09
N SER A 365 23.34 11.83 24.97
CA SER A 365 23.84 10.56 24.42
C SER A 365 23.52 9.38 25.32
N ALA A 366 23.60 9.55 26.65
CA ALA A 366 23.24 8.52 27.62
C ALA A 366 21.72 8.25 27.61
N ALA A 367 20.89 9.30 27.63
CA ALA A 367 19.44 9.18 27.52
C ALA A 367 19.02 8.56 26.19
N ALA A 368 19.68 8.93 25.09
CA ALA A 368 19.42 8.35 23.78
C ALA A 368 19.88 6.88 23.67
N GLY A 369 20.98 6.51 24.33
CA GLY A 369 21.42 5.12 24.43
C GLY A 369 20.44 4.27 25.25
N ALA A 370 19.97 4.78 26.39
CA ALA A 370 18.96 4.12 27.22
C ALA A 370 17.62 3.98 26.48
N LEU A 371 17.19 5.03 25.76
CA LEU A 371 16.03 4.98 24.89
C LEU A 371 16.23 3.92 23.81
N ALA A 372 17.35 3.93 23.06
CA ALA A 372 17.61 2.93 22.03
C ALA A 372 17.54 1.49 22.56
N ILE A 373 18.08 1.21 23.76
CA ILE A 373 17.98 -0.10 24.40
C ILE A 373 16.52 -0.46 24.74
N ALA A 374 15.77 0.47 25.35
CA ALA A 374 14.36 0.26 25.66
C ALA A 374 13.52 0.03 24.39
N LEU A 375 13.84 0.74 23.31
CA LEU A 375 13.17 0.62 22.01
C LEU A 375 13.48 -0.73 21.34
N VAL A 376 14.72 -1.21 21.40
CA VAL A 376 15.06 -2.57 20.95
C VAL A 376 14.29 -3.62 21.76
N GLY A 377 14.19 -3.46 23.08
CA GLY A 377 13.41 -4.35 23.94
C GLY A 377 11.93 -4.38 23.57
N TYR A 378 11.33 -3.22 23.31
CA TYR A 378 9.95 -3.11 22.84
C TYR A 378 9.74 -3.73 21.46
N ALA A 379 10.63 -3.43 20.50
CA ALA A 379 10.56 -3.98 19.15
C ALA A 379 10.59 -5.51 19.18
N ILE A 380 11.52 -6.12 19.91
CA ILE A 380 11.61 -7.57 20.09
C ILE A 380 10.33 -8.14 20.73
N ALA A 381 9.79 -7.48 21.76
CA ALA A 381 8.56 -7.92 22.43
C ALA A 381 7.33 -7.83 21.52
N SER A 382 7.29 -6.86 20.60
CA SER A 382 6.17 -6.63 19.68
C SER A 382 6.26 -7.45 18.37
N ALA A 383 7.47 -7.89 17.98
CA ALA A 383 7.74 -8.52 16.69
C ALA A 383 7.21 -9.96 16.55
N VAL A 384 6.71 -10.58 17.63
CA VAL A 384 6.22 -11.96 17.57
C VAL A 384 4.93 -12.10 18.37
N PRO A 385 3.75 -11.84 17.79
CA PRO A 385 2.51 -12.32 18.37
C PRO A 385 2.41 -13.81 18.00
N PRO A 386 2.53 -14.74 18.97
CA PRO A 386 2.51 -16.20 18.72
C PRO A 386 1.24 -16.69 18.00
N GLN A 387 0.21 -15.87 18.09
CA GLN A 387 -1.16 -16.06 17.58
C GLN A 387 -1.21 -16.19 16.06
N TYR A 388 -0.26 -15.58 15.32
CA TYR A 388 -0.28 -15.59 13.85
C TYR A 388 0.14 -16.92 13.23
N MET A 389 1.01 -17.69 13.88
CA MET A 389 1.52 -18.94 13.32
C MET A 389 0.52 -20.09 13.49
N SER A 390 -0.19 -20.16 14.61
CA SER A 390 -1.18 -21.23 14.87
C SER A 390 -2.45 -21.04 14.04
N ALA A 391 -2.98 -19.82 13.96
CA ALA A 391 -4.19 -19.52 13.19
C ALA A 391 -4.04 -19.76 11.68
N ARG A 392 -2.79 -19.77 11.16
CA ARG A 392 -2.50 -19.94 9.74
C ARG A 392 -1.93 -21.31 9.37
N ALA A 393 -1.69 -22.19 10.35
CA ALA A 393 -1.27 -23.57 10.07
C ALA A 393 -2.29 -24.32 9.19
N GLU A 394 -3.58 -23.99 9.31
CA GLU A 394 -4.64 -24.53 8.45
C GLU A 394 -4.43 -24.20 6.97
N LEU A 395 -3.82 -23.07 6.62
CA LEU A 395 -3.63 -22.68 5.21
C LEU A 395 -2.71 -23.65 4.46
N ARG A 396 -1.84 -24.38 5.19
CA ARG A 396 -0.93 -25.37 4.61
C ARG A 396 -1.66 -26.51 3.93
N ARG A 397 -2.88 -26.83 4.39
CA ARG A 397 -3.66 -27.93 3.81
C ARG A 397 -4.08 -27.64 2.36
N TYR A 398 -4.05 -26.38 1.91
CA TYR A 398 -4.33 -26.00 0.52
C TYR A 398 -3.14 -26.23 -0.44
N LEU A 399 -1.92 -26.46 0.06
CA LEU A 399 -0.73 -26.64 -0.79
C LEU A 399 -0.85 -27.79 -1.80
N PRO A 400 -1.34 -28.99 -1.43
CA PRO A 400 -1.57 -30.07 -2.40
C PRO A 400 -2.56 -29.67 -3.50
N LEU A 401 -3.63 -28.95 -3.13
CA LEU A 401 -4.61 -28.44 -4.07
C LEU A 401 -3.99 -27.44 -5.05
N PHE A 402 -3.21 -26.46 -4.59
CA PHE A 402 -2.56 -25.49 -5.48
C PHE A 402 -1.54 -26.14 -6.41
N LYS A 403 -0.79 -27.14 -5.92
CA LYS A 403 0.09 -27.95 -6.75
C LYS A 403 -0.69 -28.69 -7.85
N TRP A 404 -1.84 -29.29 -7.49
CA TRP A 404 -2.69 -29.97 -8.46
C TRP A 404 -3.26 -28.99 -9.49
N LEU A 405 -3.78 -27.84 -9.06
CA LEU A 405 -4.34 -26.81 -9.93
C LEU A 405 -3.31 -26.35 -10.98
N ASN A 406 -2.08 -26.02 -10.55
CA ASN A 406 -1.00 -25.62 -11.48
C ASN A 406 -0.63 -26.69 -12.51
N ALA A 407 -0.74 -27.96 -12.16
CA ALA A 407 -0.36 -29.06 -13.05
C ALA A 407 -1.50 -29.51 -13.97
N ASN A 408 -2.77 -29.22 -13.64
CA ASN A 408 -3.95 -29.84 -14.27
C ASN A 408 -4.99 -28.84 -14.80
N THR A 409 -4.73 -27.54 -14.69
CA THR A 409 -5.64 -26.50 -15.20
C THR A 409 -4.93 -25.62 -16.23
N ALA A 410 -5.71 -25.03 -17.12
CA ALA A 410 -5.18 -24.09 -18.10
C ALA A 410 -4.80 -22.77 -17.43
N GLN A 411 -3.80 -22.08 -17.98
CA GLN A 411 -3.51 -20.71 -17.60
C GLN A 411 -4.76 -19.84 -17.76
N ASP A 412 -4.98 -18.96 -16.78
CA ASP A 412 -6.12 -18.05 -16.69
C ASP A 412 -7.50 -18.70 -16.54
N SER A 413 -7.59 -20.01 -16.34
CA SER A 413 -8.88 -20.63 -16.00
C SER A 413 -9.38 -20.10 -14.65
N VAL A 414 -10.70 -20.07 -14.49
CA VAL A 414 -11.35 -19.48 -13.33
C VAL A 414 -11.91 -20.57 -12.42
N ILE A 415 -11.62 -20.46 -11.13
CA ILE A 415 -12.15 -21.35 -10.11
C ILE A 415 -13.21 -20.64 -9.26
N TYR A 416 -14.32 -21.32 -9.00
CA TYR A 416 -15.23 -20.99 -7.90
C TYR A 416 -14.75 -21.74 -6.66
N ALA A 417 -14.45 -21.02 -5.58
CA ALA A 417 -13.94 -21.60 -4.34
C ALA A 417 -14.32 -20.72 -3.13
N PRO A 418 -14.28 -21.27 -1.90
CA PRO A 418 -14.37 -20.50 -0.66
C PRO A 418 -13.37 -19.33 -0.60
N ASP A 419 -13.71 -18.26 0.11
CA ASP A 419 -12.92 -17.01 0.19
C ASP A 419 -11.44 -17.24 0.54
N GLU A 420 -11.12 -18.17 1.45
CA GLU A 420 -9.73 -18.46 1.81
C GLU A 420 -8.92 -19.02 0.64
N ILE A 421 -9.51 -19.92 -0.15
CA ILE A 421 -8.89 -20.47 -1.36
C ILE A 421 -8.84 -19.37 -2.42
N SER A 422 -9.91 -18.59 -2.58
CA SER A 422 -9.99 -17.53 -3.58
C SER A 422 -9.01 -16.38 -3.36
N ASN A 423 -8.63 -16.11 -2.11
CA ASN A 423 -7.60 -15.11 -1.77
C ASN A 423 -6.17 -15.63 -2.04
N LEU A 424 -5.98 -16.96 -2.02
CA LEU A 424 -4.66 -17.60 -2.15
C LEU A 424 -4.38 -18.12 -3.57
N ALA A 425 -5.38 -18.62 -4.28
CA ALA A 425 -5.20 -19.26 -5.57
C ALA A 425 -4.51 -18.35 -6.61
N PRO A 426 -4.85 -17.05 -6.74
CA PRO A 426 -4.16 -16.15 -7.66
C PRO A 426 -2.73 -15.79 -7.26
N ILE A 427 -2.27 -16.20 -6.07
CA ILE A 427 -0.88 -16.03 -5.61
C ILE A 427 -0.07 -17.28 -5.96
N TYR A 428 -0.66 -18.45 -5.76
CA TYR A 428 0.01 -19.74 -5.83
C TYR A 428 -0.19 -20.46 -7.16
N THR A 429 -1.12 -20.02 -7.99
CA THR A 429 -1.47 -20.67 -9.24
C THR A 429 -1.58 -19.68 -10.39
N ALA A 430 -1.68 -20.19 -11.61
CA ALA A 430 -2.03 -19.40 -12.79
C ALA A 430 -3.55 -19.21 -12.97
N ASN A 431 -4.36 -19.58 -11.96
CA ASN A 431 -5.80 -19.49 -12.01
C ASN A 431 -6.32 -18.14 -11.51
N ASN A 432 -7.36 -17.66 -12.18
CA ASN A 432 -8.23 -16.61 -11.68
C ASN A 432 -9.30 -17.23 -10.76
N VAL A 433 -10.01 -16.40 -10.03
CA VAL A 433 -11.08 -16.81 -9.11
C VAL A 433 -12.37 -16.10 -9.46
N PHE A 434 -13.49 -16.76 -9.19
CA PHE A 434 -14.81 -16.16 -9.36
C PHE A 434 -14.96 -14.93 -8.48
N PHE A 435 -14.55 -15.01 -7.22
CA PHE A 435 -14.63 -13.89 -6.30
C PHE A 435 -13.58 -13.99 -5.21
N SER A 436 -12.85 -12.90 -5.03
CA SER A 436 -12.09 -12.61 -3.81
C SER A 436 -12.61 -11.32 -3.24
N SER A 437 -12.72 -11.22 -1.92
CA SER A 437 -13.10 -9.95 -1.28
C SER A 437 -12.16 -8.80 -1.67
N TRP A 438 -10.90 -9.06 -2.04
CA TRP A 438 -9.95 -8.04 -2.52
C TRP A 438 -10.25 -7.50 -3.92
N SER A 439 -11.04 -8.21 -4.73
CA SER A 439 -11.47 -7.68 -6.03
C SER A 439 -12.28 -6.37 -5.90
N ARG A 440 -12.90 -6.11 -4.74
CA ARG A 440 -13.67 -4.89 -4.46
C ARG A 440 -12.88 -3.59 -4.62
N VAL A 441 -11.55 -3.62 -4.46
CA VAL A 441 -10.70 -2.43 -4.59
C VAL A 441 -10.28 -2.15 -6.05
N THR A 442 -10.77 -2.96 -6.99
CA THR A 442 -10.53 -2.82 -8.43
C THR A 442 -11.76 -2.21 -9.13
N LEU A 443 -11.68 -1.99 -10.46
CA LEU A 443 -12.81 -1.52 -11.25
C LEU A 443 -13.87 -2.61 -11.33
N MET A 444 -14.97 -2.42 -10.61
CA MET A 444 -16.11 -3.32 -10.54
C MET A 444 -17.32 -2.51 -10.05
N SER A 445 -18.54 -2.81 -10.52
CA SER A 445 -19.72 -2.12 -9.97
C SER A 445 -20.05 -2.65 -8.57
N ASP A 446 -20.65 -1.82 -7.70
CA ASP A 446 -21.17 -2.23 -6.40
C ASP A 446 -22.17 -3.39 -6.56
N ARG A 447 -22.96 -3.36 -7.64
CA ARG A 447 -23.87 -4.45 -8.01
C ARG A 447 -23.14 -5.76 -8.28
N GLU A 448 -22.06 -5.73 -9.07
CA GLU A 448 -21.29 -6.93 -9.37
C GLU A 448 -20.53 -7.45 -8.15
N VAL A 449 -19.93 -6.57 -7.33
CA VAL A 449 -19.30 -6.98 -6.06
C VAL A 449 -20.35 -7.65 -5.17
N LEU A 450 -21.51 -7.03 -5.01
CA LEU A 450 -22.61 -7.57 -4.20
C LEU A 450 -23.07 -8.93 -4.72
N ASP A 451 -23.20 -9.09 -6.04
CA ASP A 451 -23.64 -10.34 -6.65
C ASP A 451 -22.63 -11.47 -6.46
N ARG A 452 -21.35 -11.20 -6.76
CA ARG A 452 -20.27 -12.17 -6.57
C ARG A 452 -20.08 -12.53 -5.10
N ALA A 453 -20.20 -11.58 -4.18
CA ALA A 453 -20.16 -11.86 -2.74
C ALA A 453 -21.34 -12.75 -2.31
N ALA A 454 -22.55 -12.47 -2.80
CA ALA A 454 -23.75 -13.27 -2.51
C ALA A 454 -23.61 -14.71 -3.00
N LEU A 455 -23.13 -14.88 -4.23
CA LEU A 455 -22.89 -16.18 -4.84
C LEU A 455 -21.77 -16.93 -4.11
N SER A 456 -20.65 -16.27 -3.77
CA SER A 456 -19.54 -16.88 -3.02
C SER A 456 -19.98 -17.38 -1.63
N ALA A 457 -20.97 -16.71 -1.02
CA ALA A 457 -21.53 -17.07 0.27
C ALA A 457 -22.81 -17.93 0.19
N TYR A 458 -23.13 -18.52 -0.98
CA TYR A 458 -24.38 -19.24 -1.23
C TYR A 458 -24.73 -20.26 -0.13
N GLY A 459 -23.75 -21.06 0.30
CA GLY A 459 -23.90 -22.10 1.33
C GLY A 459 -23.74 -21.64 2.79
N LYS A 460 -23.46 -20.36 3.04
CA LYS A 460 -23.12 -19.82 4.37
C LYS A 460 -24.26 -18.98 4.94
N PRO A 461 -24.53 -18.99 6.27
CA PRO A 461 -25.52 -18.12 6.89
C PRO A 461 -25.34 -16.65 6.48
N VAL A 462 -26.45 -15.91 6.37
CA VAL A 462 -26.42 -14.49 5.98
C VAL A 462 -25.87 -13.67 7.14
N ASP A 463 -24.67 -13.11 6.96
CA ASP A 463 -24.09 -12.12 7.87
C ASP A 463 -24.00 -10.75 7.16
N ALA A 464 -25.13 -10.07 7.08
CA ALA A 464 -25.20 -8.80 6.35
C ALA A 464 -24.31 -7.71 6.97
N GLU A 465 -24.14 -7.71 8.29
CA GLU A 465 -23.30 -6.73 8.98
C GLU A 465 -21.82 -6.97 8.71
N GLY A 466 -21.38 -8.23 8.78
CA GLY A 466 -20.02 -8.64 8.43
C GLY A 466 -19.68 -8.38 6.96
N SER A 467 -20.64 -8.54 6.06
CA SER A 467 -20.44 -8.36 4.61
C SER A 467 -20.45 -6.91 4.12
N VAL A 468 -20.84 -5.92 4.94
CA VAL A 468 -20.84 -4.50 4.50
C VAL A 468 -19.47 -4.06 3.99
N LYS A 469 -18.40 -4.43 4.70
CA LYS A 469 -17.02 -4.07 4.30
C LYS A 469 -16.55 -4.83 3.05
N GLU A 470 -17.02 -6.07 2.88
CA GLU A 470 -16.70 -6.90 1.72
C GLU A 470 -17.34 -6.35 0.45
N VAL A 471 -18.58 -5.87 0.54
CA VAL A 471 -19.34 -5.33 -0.60
C VAL A 471 -19.01 -3.87 -0.88
N PHE A 472 -19.11 -3.01 0.15
CA PHE A 472 -19.01 -1.56 0.00
C PHE A 472 -17.64 -0.99 0.43
N GLY A 473 -16.68 -1.87 0.71
CA GLY A 473 -15.32 -1.47 1.07
C GLY A 473 -15.24 -0.66 2.36
N THR A 474 -14.41 0.38 2.38
CA THR A 474 -14.18 1.24 3.54
C THR A 474 -15.06 2.49 3.57
N GLN A 475 -15.96 2.69 2.59
CA GLN A 475 -16.76 3.92 2.47
C GLN A 475 -17.50 4.30 3.77
N TYR A 476 -18.34 3.39 4.28
CA TYR A 476 -19.15 3.67 5.46
C TYR A 476 -18.32 3.76 6.74
N LEU A 477 -17.24 2.98 6.84
CA LEU A 477 -16.26 3.10 7.92
C LEU A 477 -15.64 4.51 7.91
N ASN A 478 -15.26 5.02 6.74
CA ASN A 478 -14.64 6.33 6.59
C ASN A 478 -15.61 7.45 6.93
N ILE A 479 -16.86 7.37 6.45
CA ILE A 479 -17.93 8.31 6.80
C ILE A 479 -18.15 8.32 8.32
N ALA A 480 -18.27 7.15 8.95
CA ALA A 480 -18.49 7.05 10.39
C ALA A 480 -17.32 7.61 11.20
N LEU A 481 -16.08 7.32 10.80
CA LEU A 481 -14.88 7.82 11.47
C LEU A 481 -14.71 9.33 11.29
N HIS A 482 -14.99 9.88 10.11
CA HIS A 482 -15.02 11.33 9.90
C HIS A 482 -16.11 12.00 10.74
N THR A 483 -17.31 11.40 10.78
CA THR A 483 -18.42 11.90 11.60
C THR A 483 -18.06 11.91 13.09
N ARG A 484 -17.34 10.90 13.58
CA ARG A 484 -16.82 10.88 14.96
C ARG A 484 -15.82 12.00 15.23
N GLN A 485 -14.95 12.32 14.26
CA GLN A 485 -14.04 13.45 14.38
C GLN A 485 -14.80 14.78 14.37
N GLU A 486 -15.76 14.94 13.46
CA GLU A 486 -16.65 16.11 13.40
C GLU A 486 -17.37 16.30 14.74
N ASN A 487 -17.92 15.23 15.30
CA ASN A 487 -18.62 15.26 16.58
C ASN A 487 -17.77 15.72 17.76
N LYS A 488 -16.44 15.52 17.73
CA LYS A 488 -15.56 16.08 18.76
C LYS A 488 -15.59 17.61 18.71
N VAL A 489 -15.52 18.20 17.51
CA VAL A 489 -15.59 19.65 17.32
C VAL A 489 -17.00 20.18 17.60
N ARG A 490 -18.05 19.48 17.13
CA ARG A 490 -19.45 19.85 17.40
C ARG A 490 -19.72 19.96 18.90
N ARG A 491 -19.28 18.98 19.70
CA ARG A 491 -19.42 19.02 21.16
C ARG A 491 -18.68 20.20 21.79
N LEU A 492 -17.47 20.52 21.33
CA LEU A 492 -16.73 21.69 21.81
C LEU A 492 -17.45 23.02 21.51
N LEU A 493 -18.23 23.06 20.43
CA LEU A 493 -19.03 24.22 20.03
C LEU A 493 -20.47 24.19 20.56
N GLY A 494 -20.85 23.21 21.39
CA GLY A 494 -22.22 23.06 21.89
C GLY A 494 -23.26 22.65 20.83
N LEU A 495 -22.81 22.07 19.71
CA LEU A 495 -23.68 21.58 18.63
C LEU A 495 -24.04 20.10 18.81
N GLU A 496 -25.25 19.74 18.42
CA GLU A 496 -25.74 18.36 18.44
C GLU A 496 -24.88 17.41 17.60
N PRO A 497 -24.41 16.26 18.14
CA PRO A 497 -23.66 15.26 17.39
C PRO A 497 -24.47 14.62 16.25
N LYS A 498 -23.81 14.32 15.13
CA LYS A 498 -24.37 13.54 14.03
C LYS A 498 -24.25 12.02 14.29
N PRO A 499 -25.15 11.18 13.78
CA PRO A 499 -25.02 9.73 13.89
C PRO A 499 -23.85 9.20 13.06
N ALA A 500 -22.97 8.41 13.66
CA ALA A 500 -21.84 7.77 12.98
C ALA A 500 -22.18 6.32 12.64
N VAL A 501 -22.75 6.11 11.45
CA VAL A 501 -23.29 4.82 10.99
C VAL A 501 -22.25 4.05 10.17
N MET A 502 -21.86 2.86 10.60
CA MET A 502 -20.92 2.00 9.86
C MET A 502 -21.59 1.05 8.86
N ALA A 503 -22.86 0.72 9.08
CA ALA A 503 -23.66 -0.16 8.23
C ALA A 503 -25.06 0.46 8.09
N PRO A 504 -25.30 1.25 7.04
CA PRO A 504 -26.60 1.86 6.84
C PRO A 504 -27.70 0.82 6.61
N PRO A 505 -28.94 1.06 7.10
CA PRO A 505 -30.06 0.13 6.92
C PRO A 505 -30.30 -0.28 5.46
N GLU A 506 -30.13 0.65 4.52
CA GLU A 506 -30.27 0.42 3.08
C GLU A 506 -29.22 -0.55 2.53
N ALA A 507 -27.97 -0.45 2.99
CA ALA A 507 -26.90 -1.37 2.59
C ALA A 507 -27.15 -2.78 3.14
N LEU A 508 -27.60 -2.87 4.40
CA LEU A 508 -28.00 -4.14 5.03
C LEU A 508 -29.20 -4.77 4.32
N ALA A 509 -30.19 -3.98 3.93
CA ALA A 509 -31.36 -4.44 3.19
C ALA A 509 -30.97 -4.97 1.81
N ALA A 510 -30.12 -4.24 1.07
CA ALA A 510 -29.63 -4.68 -0.24
C ALA A 510 -28.88 -6.01 -0.17
N ILE A 511 -28.00 -6.18 0.82
CA ILE A 511 -27.28 -7.45 1.05
C ILE A 511 -28.25 -8.59 1.34
N ARG A 512 -29.16 -8.41 2.30
CA ARG A 512 -30.16 -9.43 2.68
C ARG A 512 -31.05 -9.82 1.51
N GLN A 513 -31.51 -8.82 0.75
CA GLN A 513 -32.34 -9.05 -0.44
C GLN A 513 -31.57 -9.87 -1.48
N ARG A 514 -30.35 -9.45 -1.85
CA ARG A 514 -29.59 -10.17 -2.88
C ARG A 514 -29.27 -11.60 -2.47
N TRP A 515 -28.91 -11.82 -1.21
CA TRP A 515 -28.70 -13.18 -0.69
C TRP A 515 -29.97 -14.05 -0.77
N ALA A 516 -31.13 -13.49 -0.44
CA ALA A 516 -32.40 -14.22 -0.54
C ALA A 516 -32.72 -14.59 -2.00
N GLU A 517 -32.51 -13.67 -2.94
CA GLU A 517 -32.68 -13.92 -4.38
C GLU A 517 -31.74 -15.02 -4.89
N VAL A 518 -30.46 -14.94 -4.52
CA VAL A 518 -29.44 -15.90 -4.93
C VAL A 518 -29.75 -17.30 -4.40
N ARG A 519 -30.16 -17.42 -3.13
CA ARG A 519 -30.54 -18.70 -2.52
C ARG A 519 -31.81 -19.32 -3.06
N ALA A 520 -32.69 -18.53 -3.67
CA ALA A 520 -33.93 -19.02 -4.27
C ALA A 520 -33.72 -19.73 -5.62
N ARG A 521 -32.50 -19.72 -6.17
CA ARG A 521 -32.16 -20.26 -7.50
C ARG A 521 -30.99 -21.23 -7.39
N ASP A 522 -30.86 -22.10 -8.38
CA ASP A 522 -29.70 -23.00 -8.45
C ASP A 522 -28.39 -22.22 -8.61
N LEU A 523 -27.38 -22.53 -7.80
CA LEU A 523 -26.07 -21.87 -7.84
C LEU A 523 -25.41 -22.01 -9.21
N TYR A 524 -25.39 -23.22 -9.77
CA TYR A 524 -24.64 -23.51 -10.99
C TYR A 524 -25.26 -22.87 -12.22
N VAL A 525 -26.59 -22.72 -12.25
CA VAL A 525 -27.27 -21.89 -13.25
C VAL A 525 -26.86 -20.42 -13.12
N GLN A 526 -26.75 -19.90 -11.89
CA GLN A 526 -26.36 -18.50 -11.66
C GLN A 526 -24.88 -18.22 -11.94
N LEU A 527 -24.02 -19.23 -11.95
CA LEU A 527 -22.61 -19.09 -12.33
C LEU A 527 -22.39 -19.07 -13.85
N GLN A 528 -23.35 -19.51 -14.68
CA GLN A 528 -23.21 -19.56 -16.15
C GLN A 528 -22.87 -18.23 -16.84
N PRO A 529 -23.35 -17.05 -16.38
CA PRO A 529 -22.96 -15.77 -16.97
C PRO A 529 -21.49 -15.42 -16.76
N TYR A 530 -20.82 -16.09 -15.81
CA TYR A 530 -19.42 -15.90 -15.48
C TYR A 530 -18.58 -16.99 -16.12
N ARG A 531 -17.32 -16.68 -16.43
CA ARG A 531 -16.39 -17.73 -16.83
C ARG A 531 -15.99 -18.50 -15.59
N VAL A 532 -16.67 -19.59 -15.26
CA VAL A 532 -16.27 -20.50 -14.16
C VAL A 532 -15.94 -21.86 -14.76
N ASP A 533 -14.66 -22.20 -14.81
CA ASP A 533 -14.18 -23.43 -15.42
C ASP A 533 -14.22 -24.59 -14.41
N TYR A 534 -13.90 -24.31 -13.15
CA TYR A 534 -13.81 -25.31 -12.07
C TYR A 534 -14.54 -24.88 -10.80
N VAL A 535 -15.00 -25.86 -10.04
CA VAL A 535 -15.58 -25.69 -8.70
C VAL A 535 -14.74 -26.48 -7.70
N VAL A 536 -14.24 -25.78 -6.68
CA VAL A 536 -13.42 -26.37 -5.60
C VAL A 536 -14.27 -26.49 -4.34
N PHE A 537 -14.32 -27.68 -3.76
CA PHE A 537 -14.97 -27.96 -2.48
C PHE A 537 -13.94 -28.10 -1.37
N ASP A 538 -14.25 -27.51 -0.22
CA ASP A 538 -13.51 -27.70 1.03
C ASP A 538 -14.38 -28.40 2.07
N ARG A 539 -14.19 -29.72 2.17
CA ARG A 539 -14.99 -30.60 3.04
C ARG A 539 -14.82 -30.27 4.52
N ALA A 540 -13.65 -29.80 4.93
CA ALA A 540 -13.39 -29.51 6.35
C ALA A 540 -14.16 -28.27 6.84
N ARG A 541 -14.56 -27.38 5.92
CA ARG A 541 -15.32 -26.16 6.24
C ARG A 541 -16.82 -26.29 5.99
N ALA A 542 -17.28 -27.53 5.76
CA ALA A 542 -18.68 -27.90 5.62
C ALA A 542 -19.43 -26.99 4.64
N ASP A 543 -18.85 -26.77 3.45
CA ASP A 543 -19.57 -26.11 2.37
C ASP A 543 -20.85 -26.92 2.09
N SER A 544 -22.02 -26.36 2.42
CA SER A 544 -23.34 -26.97 2.19
C SER A 544 -23.71 -27.04 0.70
N LEU A 545 -22.74 -26.78 -0.17
CA LEU A 545 -22.86 -26.81 -1.61
C LEU A 545 -23.09 -28.26 -2.06
N LYS A 546 -24.08 -28.45 -2.93
CA LYS A 546 -24.28 -29.72 -3.62
C LYS A 546 -23.18 -29.88 -4.67
N PRO A 547 -22.69 -31.08 -4.98
CA PRO A 547 -21.76 -31.26 -6.10
C PRO A 547 -22.31 -30.68 -7.41
N PRO A 548 -21.48 -29.99 -8.23
CA PRO A 548 -21.91 -29.47 -9.51
C PRO A 548 -22.25 -30.59 -10.48
N PRO A 549 -23.09 -30.32 -11.49
CA PRO A 549 -23.11 -31.14 -12.68
C PRO A 549 -21.72 -31.06 -13.35
N GLY A 550 -21.02 -32.19 -13.48
CA GLY A 550 -19.69 -32.18 -14.09
C GLY A 550 -18.83 -33.39 -13.79
N GLU A 551 -17.60 -33.36 -14.31
CA GLU A 551 -16.59 -34.38 -14.09
C GLU A 551 -15.78 -34.03 -12.84
N LYS A 552 -15.68 -34.96 -11.88
CA LYS A 552 -14.80 -34.82 -10.72
C LYS A 552 -13.37 -35.18 -11.14
N LEU A 553 -12.49 -34.19 -11.15
CA LEU A 553 -11.10 -34.33 -11.61
C LEU A 553 -10.10 -34.57 -10.48
N TYR A 554 -10.43 -34.11 -9.27
CA TYR A 554 -9.59 -34.26 -8.10
C TYR A 554 -10.46 -34.64 -6.90
N ASP A 555 -10.00 -35.61 -6.13
CA ASP A 555 -10.64 -36.05 -4.89
C ASP A 555 -9.58 -36.59 -3.93
N GLN A 556 -9.07 -35.74 -3.04
CA GLN A 556 -8.03 -36.13 -2.09
C GLN A 556 -8.14 -35.32 -0.80
N GLY A 557 -8.18 -36.02 0.34
CA GLY A 557 -8.30 -35.40 1.65
C GLY A 557 -9.55 -34.52 1.75
N ASP A 558 -9.35 -33.27 2.16
CA ASP A 558 -10.42 -32.29 2.36
C ASP A 558 -10.95 -31.68 1.06
N PHE A 559 -10.34 -31.96 -0.10
CA PHE A 559 -10.61 -31.23 -1.33
C PHE A 559 -11.17 -32.10 -2.45
N ALA A 560 -12.13 -31.53 -3.19
CA ALA A 560 -12.56 -32.04 -4.48
C ALA A 560 -12.62 -30.92 -5.51
N VAL A 561 -12.17 -31.19 -6.74
CA VAL A 561 -12.27 -30.26 -7.86
C VAL A 561 -13.14 -30.88 -8.94
N TRP A 562 -14.13 -30.11 -9.39
CA TRP A 562 -15.04 -30.47 -10.47
C TRP A 562 -14.86 -29.52 -11.64
N ARG A 563 -15.01 -30.03 -12.85
CA ARG A 563 -15.08 -29.23 -14.08
C ARG A 563 -16.54 -28.94 -14.42
N LEU A 564 -16.90 -27.67 -14.54
CA LEU A 564 -18.30 -27.23 -14.75
C LEU A 564 -18.73 -27.27 -16.22
N HIS A 565 -17.81 -27.01 -17.15
CA HIS A 565 -18.04 -27.08 -18.59
C HIS A 565 -17.05 -28.03 -19.26
N PRO A 566 -17.45 -28.87 -20.24
CA PRO A 566 -16.48 -29.65 -21.00
C PRO A 566 -15.45 -28.70 -21.63
N ALA A 567 -14.17 -29.06 -21.59
CA ALA A 567 -13.10 -28.21 -22.09
C ALA A 567 -13.43 -27.75 -23.52
N PRO A 568 -13.30 -26.45 -23.85
CA PRO A 568 -13.43 -26.03 -25.24
C PRO A 568 -12.45 -26.89 -26.05
N ALA A 569 -12.96 -27.60 -27.06
CA ALA A 569 -12.16 -28.49 -27.88
C ALA A 569 -10.89 -27.74 -28.30
N ALA A 570 -9.72 -28.24 -27.89
CA ALA A 570 -8.45 -27.57 -28.11
C ALA A 570 -8.33 -27.26 -29.61
N SER A 571 -8.49 -25.99 -29.96
CA SER A 571 -8.38 -25.54 -31.34
C SER A 571 -6.89 -25.62 -31.69
N PRO A 572 -6.46 -26.53 -32.57
CA PRO A 572 -5.04 -26.69 -32.86
C PRO A 572 -4.60 -25.49 -33.71
N GLY A 573 -4.04 -24.46 -33.09
CA GLY A 573 -3.33 -23.41 -33.86
C GLY A 573 -3.25 -21.98 -33.32
N SER A 574 -3.86 -21.60 -32.19
CA SER A 574 -3.82 -20.19 -31.75
C SER A 574 -2.66 -19.88 -30.77
N SER A 575 -1.43 -19.80 -31.28
CA SER A 575 -0.30 -19.14 -30.59
C SER A 575 -0.22 -17.64 -30.94
N GLY A 576 -1.35 -16.99 -31.17
CA GLY A 576 -1.43 -15.59 -31.59
C GLY A 576 -2.42 -14.84 -30.74
N ALA A 577 -1.99 -13.69 -30.19
CA ALA A 577 -2.77 -12.75 -29.40
C ALA A 577 -4.22 -12.61 -29.92
N GLY A 578 -5.15 -13.29 -29.24
CA GLY A 578 -6.56 -13.26 -29.56
C GLY A 578 -7.10 -11.85 -29.30
N LYS A 579 -7.64 -11.23 -30.35
CA LYS A 579 -8.55 -10.09 -30.18
C LYS A 579 -9.73 -10.59 -29.34
N SER A 580 -9.90 -10.01 -28.16
CA SER A 580 -11.09 -10.23 -27.35
C SER A 580 -12.28 -9.59 -28.05
N ASP A 581 -13.09 -10.41 -28.72
CA ASP A 581 -14.45 -10.04 -29.04
C ASP A 581 -15.20 -9.98 -27.70
N ASN A 582 -15.23 -8.76 -27.14
CA ASN A 582 -15.98 -8.43 -25.94
C ASN A 582 -17.45 -8.80 -26.17
N LEU A 583 -17.89 -9.91 -25.57
CA LEU A 583 -19.26 -10.13 -25.17
C LEU A 583 -19.65 -8.97 -24.24
N LYS A 584 -20.06 -7.85 -24.84
CA LYS A 584 -20.78 -6.79 -24.14
C LYS A 584 -22.10 -7.40 -23.74
N ILE A 585 -22.16 -7.97 -22.53
CA ILE A 585 -23.42 -8.20 -21.86
C ILE A 585 -24.03 -6.80 -21.68
N ARG A 586 -24.97 -6.45 -22.55
CA ARG A 586 -25.78 -5.22 -22.40
C ARG A 586 -26.65 -5.42 -21.17
N TRP A 587 -26.17 -4.96 -20.02
CA TRP A 587 -26.97 -4.83 -18.83
C TRP A 587 -27.81 -3.56 -18.96
N GLU A 588 -29.12 -3.71 -19.18
CA GLU A 588 -30.05 -2.59 -19.09
C GLU A 588 -30.18 -2.17 -17.61
N PRO A 589 -29.95 -0.89 -17.27
CA PRO A 589 -30.12 -0.41 -15.92
C PRO A 589 -31.62 -0.19 -15.64
N SER A 590 -32.29 -1.19 -15.08
CA SER A 590 -33.64 -1.01 -14.51
C SER A 590 -33.56 -0.69 -13.02
N PHE A 591 -32.97 0.45 -12.66
CA PHE A 591 -33.20 1.12 -11.38
C PHE A 591 -33.08 2.62 -11.61
N THR A 592 -34.23 3.28 -11.71
CA THR A 592 -34.35 4.71 -11.44
C THR A 592 -34.62 4.86 -9.93
N PRO A 593 -34.08 5.91 -9.29
CA PRO A 593 -34.09 6.08 -7.82
C PRO A 593 -35.49 6.12 -7.21
#